data_AF-C1C2C8-F1
#
_entry.id   AF-C1C2C8-F1
#
_cell.length_a   1.000
_cell.length_b   1.000
_cell.length_c   1.000
_cell.angle_alpha   90.00
_cell.angle_beta   90.00
_cell.angle_gamma   90.00
#
_symmetry.space_group_name_H-M   'P 1'
#
loop_
_entity.id
_entity.type
_entity.pdbx_description
1 polymer ?
#
loop_
_entity_poly.entity_id
_entity_poly.type
_entity_poly.pdbx_seq_one_letter_code
_entity_poly.pdbx_strand_id
1 'polypeptide(L)'
;MESGAASSFGLSNSLLQGITPKKDSLAKSVHPLEATERNYDDNVLQGKLDMISRTAGRGAALRLGMELKTTSSVGHFPVFSNRNYFSRDVILNRDSTMSFKDVLGQPENSERGVTLPHAILEKQFGLL
;
A
#
# COMPACT_ATOMS: atom_id res chain seq x y z
N MET A 1 22.73 -37.31 4.92
CA MET A 1 21.72 -37.38 3.84
C MET A 1 21.16 -38.79 3.87
N GLU A 2 20.06 -39.01 4.56
CA GLU A 2 19.34 -40.28 4.48
C GLU A 2 17.84 -39.94 4.49
N SER A 3 17.19 -40.23 3.36
CA SER A 3 15.79 -39.94 3.11
C SER A 3 14.93 -40.80 4.02
N GLY A 4 14.14 -40.16 4.89
CA GLY A 4 13.11 -40.83 5.68
C GLY A 4 12.17 -41.62 4.77
N ALA A 5 11.94 -42.89 5.12
CA ALA A 5 11.20 -43.87 4.33
C ALA A 5 9.83 -43.34 3.88
N ALA A 6 9.69 -43.09 2.58
CA ALA A 6 8.39 -42.96 1.94
C ALA A 6 7.66 -44.30 2.04
N SER A 7 6.39 -44.29 2.42
CA SER A 7 5.54 -45.49 2.28
C SER A 7 5.54 -45.93 0.81
N SER A 8 5.29 -47.22 0.55
CA SER A 8 5.20 -47.82 -0.79
C SER A 8 4.31 -47.06 -1.79
N PHE A 9 3.48 -46.13 -1.31
CA PHE A 9 2.54 -45.32 -2.07
C PHE A 9 2.93 -43.83 -2.17
N GLY A 10 4.16 -43.45 -1.79
CA GLY A 10 4.63 -42.05 -1.85
C GLY A 10 3.99 -41.12 -0.81
N LEU A 11 3.23 -41.66 0.14
CA LEU A 11 2.61 -40.89 1.20
C LEU A 11 3.60 -40.69 2.35
N SER A 12 3.78 -39.43 2.76
CA SER A 12 4.58 -39.07 3.94
C SER A 12 3.89 -39.53 5.21
N ASN A 13 4.60 -40.32 6.02
CA ASN A 13 4.02 -40.96 7.21
C ASN A 13 4.02 -39.99 8.41
N SER A 14 2.88 -39.34 8.67
CA SER A 14 2.77 -38.26 9.66
C SER A 14 2.98 -38.70 11.12
N LEU A 15 2.90 -40.00 11.41
CA LEU A 15 3.15 -40.56 12.74
C LEU A 15 4.64 -40.52 13.13
N LEU A 16 5.54 -40.71 12.15
CA LEU A 16 6.99 -40.64 12.37
C LEU A 16 7.52 -39.20 12.38
N GLN A 17 6.79 -38.28 11.73
CA GLN A 17 7.22 -36.89 11.54
C GLN A 17 6.84 -35.95 12.69
N GLY A 18 6.13 -36.46 13.70
CA GLY A 18 5.76 -35.74 14.93
C GLY A 18 4.60 -34.75 14.74
N ILE A 19 3.95 -34.39 15.86
CA ILE A 19 2.78 -33.48 15.93
C ILE A 19 3.19 -32.00 15.76
N THR A 20 4.30 -31.73 15.06
CA THR A 20 4.64 -30.34 14.75
C THR A 20 3.57 -29.83 13.80
N PRO A 21 2.90 -28.71 14.09
CA PRO A 21 1.93 -28.14 13.17
C PRO A 21 2.72 -27.82 11.90
N LYS A 22 2.50 -28.61 10.85
CA LYS A 22 2.90 -28.26 9.50
C LYS A 22 2.16 -26.96 9.24
N LYS A 23 2.81 -25.83 9.53
CA LYS A 23 2.23 -24.49 9.39
C LYS A 23 1.75 -24.39 7.95
N ASP A 24 0.47 -24.64 7.83
CA ASP A 24 -0.41 -24.39 6.72
C ASP A 24 0.28 -23.97 5.42
N SER A 25 0.74 -24.96 4.67
CA SER A 25 0.86 -24.80 3.23
C SER A 25 -0.53 -24.62 2.57
N LEU A 26 -1.63 -24.84 3.32
CA LEU A 26 -3.03 -24.68 2.91
C LEU A 26 -3.67 -23.36 3.39
N ALA A 27 -3.40 -22.86 4.61
CA ALA A 27 -3.82 -21.49 5.00
C ALA A 27 -3.00 -20.37 4.31
N LYS A 28 -1.96 -20.74 3.56
CA LYS A 28 -1.39 -19.90 2.48
C LYS A 28 -1.83 -20.41 1.10
N SER A 29 -3.11 -20.68 0.91
CA SER A 29 -3.71 -20.46 -0.42
C SER A 29 -3.71 -18.95 -0.67
N VAL A 30 -2.50 -18.41 -0.89
CA VAL A 30 -2.28 -17.01 -1.26
C VAL A 30 -2.94 -16.89 -2.62
N HIS A 31 -4.02 -16.12 -2.67
CA HIS A 31 -4.68 -15.86 -3.94
C HIS A 31 -3.62 -15.25 -4.87
N PRO A 32 -3.44 -15.73 -6.11
CA PRO A 32 -2.35 -15.26 -6.97
C PRO A 32 -2.39 -13.74 -7.18
N LEU A 33 -3.59 -13.15 -7.08
CA LEU A 33 -3.81 -11.71 -7.16
C LEU A 33 -3.54 -10.95 -5.84
N GLU A 34 -3.44 -11.62 -4.69
CA GLU A 34 -3.27 -10.94 -3.39
C GLU A 34 -1.97 -10.11 -3.37
N ALA A 35 -0.88 -10.69 -3.89
CA ALA A 35 0.40 -10.00 -3.98
C ALA A 35 0.35 -8.82 -4.96
N THR A 36 -0.41 -8.94 -6.05
CA THR A 36 -0.53 -7.86 -7.05
C THR A 36 -1.46 -6.74 -6.58
N GLU A 37 -2.58 -7.08 -5.92
CA GLU A 37 -3.52 -6.11 -5.34
C GLU A 37 -2.86 -5.27 -4.25
N ARG A 38 -2.02 -5.90 -3.41
CA ARG A 38 -1.28 -5.18 -2.36
C ARG A 38 -0.43 -4.04 -2.91
N ASN A 39 0.15 -4.22 -4.11
CA ASN A 39 1.02 -3.24 -4.77
C ASN A 39 0.36 -2.58 -5.98
N TYR A 40 -0.97 -2.61 -6.08
CA TYR A 40 -1.69 -2.17 -7.29
C TYR A 40 -1.37 -0.73 -7.68
N ASP A 41 -1.41 0.21 -6.73
CA ASP A 41 -1.21 1.64 -7.01
C ASP A 41 0.20 1.93 -7.53
N ASP A 42 1.22 1.26 -6.96
CA ASP A 42 2.62 1.42 -7.36
C ASP A 42 2.88 0.81 -8.74
N ASN A 43 2.29 -0.36 -9.01
CA ASN A 43 2.39 -1.03 -10.31
C ASN A 43 1.75 -0.18 -11.42
N VAL A 44 0.56 0.38 -11.16
CA VAL A 44 -0.13 1.27 -12.10
C VAL A 44 0.69 2.53 -12.36
N LEU A 45 1.25 3.13 -11.30
CA LEU A 45 2.10 4.30 -11.42
C LEU A 45 3.37 4.02 -12.24
N GLN A 46 4.04 2.89 -11.97
CA GLN A 46 5.23 2.47 -12.70
C GLN A 46 4.91 2.25 -14.19
N GLY A 47 3.79 1.59 -14.50
CA GLY A 47 3.32 1.41 -15.87
C GLY A 47 3.04 2.73 -16.59
N LYS A 48 2.43 3.71 -15.91
CA LYS A 48 2.19 5.06 -16.44
C LYS A 48 3.51 5.80 -16.71
N LEU A 49 4.48 5.71 -15.81
CA LEU A 49 5.80 6.34 -15.99
C LEU A 49 6.60 5.70 -17.13
N ASP A 50 6.51 4.38 -17.31
CA ASP A 50 7.14 3.70 -18.46
C ASP A 50 6.47 4.14 -19.77
N MET A 51 5.14 4.24 -19.80
CA MET A 51 4.40 4.75 -20.95
C MET A 51 4.84 6.18 -21.31
N ILE A 52 4.88 7.10 -20.34
CA ILE A 52 5.32 8.50 -20.55
C ILE A 52 6.77 8.55 -21.01
N SER A 53 7.64 7.70 -20.45
CA SER A 53 9.04 7.61 -20.85
C SER A 53 9.20 7.24 -22.32
N ARG A 54 8.34 6.36 -22.83
CA ARG A 54 8.34 5.91 -24.23
C ARG A 54 7.70 6.94 -25.18
N THR A 55 6.66 7.64 -24.76
CA THR A 55 5.90 8.57 -25.63
C THR A 55 6.44 9.99 -25.61
N ALA A 56 6.70 10.54 -24.42
CA ALA A 56 7.14 11.93 -24.21
C ALA A 56 8.63 12.04 -23.83
N GLY A 57 9.32 10.90 -23.67
CA GLY A 57 10.73 10.83 -23.34
C GLY A 57 11.01 10.73 -21.84
N ARG A 58 12.23 10.27 -21.51
CA ARG A 58 12.65 10.00 -20.12
C ARG A 58 12.64 11.23 -19.22
N GLY A 59 12.89 12.42 -19.77
CA GLY A 59 12.88 13.68 -19.01
C GLY A 59 11.49 14.04 -18.47
N ALA A 60 10.44 13.77 -19.25
CA ALA A 60 9.06 14.01 -18.82
C ALA A 60 8.67 13.09 -17.66
N ALA A 61 9.03 11.81 -17.73
CA ALA A 61 8.80 10.86 -16.65
C ALA A 61 9.60 11.21 -15.39
N LEU A 62 10.87 11.63 -15.53
CA LEU A 62 11.68 12.07 -14.39
C LEU A 62 11.08 13.29 -13.69
N ARG A 63 10.66 14.29 -14.46
CA ARG A 63 9.99 15.49 -13.92
C ARG A 63 8.73 15.11 -13.14
N LEU A 64 7.87 14.28 -13.72
CA LEU A 64 6.65 13.82 -13.05
C LEU A 64 6.97 13.02 -11.77
N GLY A 65 8.00 12.17 -11.81
CA GLY A 65 8.47 11.45 -10.62
C GLY A 65 8.98 12.38 -9.51
N MET A 66 9.70 13.45 -9.88
CA MET A 66 10.17 14.47 -8.93
C MET A 66 8.99 15.25 -8.33
N GLU A 67 8.01 15.64 -9.13
CA GLU A 67 6.79 16.32 -8.67
C GLU A 67 6.01 15.44 -7.68
N LEU A 68 5.81 14.16 -8.00
CA LEU A 68 5.15 13.21 -7.11
C LEU A 68 5.91 13.00 -5.80
N LYS A 69 7.24 12.88 -5.87
CA LYS A 69 8.10 12.73 -4.68
C LYS A 69 8.04 13.97 -3.79
N THR A 70 8.17 15.15 -4.37
CA THR A 70 8.10 16.44 -3.65
C THR A 70 6.76 16.59 -2.95
N THR A 71 5.68 16.25 -3.65
CA THR A 71 4.32 16.40 -3.13
C THR A 71 4.00 15.40 -2.03
N SER A 72 4.61 14.22 -2.05
CA SER A 72 4.50 13.23 -0.96
C SER A 72 5.17 13.72 0.34
N SER A 73 6.15 14.62 0.23
CA SER A 73 6.88 15.18 1.38
C SER A 73 6.16 16.36 2.04
N VAL A 74 5.23 17.04 1.37
CA VAL A 74 4.49 18.21 1.91
C VAL A 74 3.58 17.85 3.09
N GLY A 75 3.33 16.55 3.31
CA GLY A 75 2.58 16.05 4.46
C GLY A 75 1.06 16.17 4.28
N HIS A 76 0.36 15.63 5.27
CA HIS A 76 -1.09 15.63 5.36
C HIS A 76 -1.58 16.85 6.14
N PHE A 77 -2.70 17.44 5.72
CA PHE A 77 -3.33 18.51 6.49
C PHE A 77 -3.94 17.94 7.76
N PRO A 78 -3.60 18.47 8.94
CA PRO A 78 -3.90 17.85 10.23
C PRO A 78 -5.39 17.83 10.63
N VAL A 79 -6.26 18.50 9.89
CA VAL A 79 -7.71 18.64 10.20
C VAL A 79 -8.60 17.84 9.24
N PHE A 80 -8.04 17.27 8.16
CA PHE A 80 -8.83 16.46 7.21
C PHE A 80 -8.59 14.97 7.47
N SER A 81 -9.64 14.13 7.43
CA SER A 81 -9.55 12.72 7.88
C SER A 81 -8.93 11.78 6.87
N ASN A 82 -9.47 11.73 5.66
CA ASN A 82 -9.25 10.54 4.82
C ASN A 82 -8.22 10.75 3.72
N ARG A 83 -7.85 11.99 3.40
CA ARG A 83 -7.00 12.29 2.24
C ARG A 83 -5.61 12.77 2.65
N ASN A 84 -4.69 11.81 2.70
CA ASN A 84 -3.33 12.04 3.20
C ASN A 84 -2.46 12.88 2.26
N TYR A 85 -2.78 12.96 0.96
CA TYR A 85 -1.93 13.63 -0.03
C TYR A 85 -2.74 14.29 -1.16
N PHE A 86 -3.56 15.30 -0.83
CA PHE A 86 -4.42 16.00 -1.81
C PHE A 86 -3.65 16.46 -3.06
N SER A 87 -2.52 17.14 -2.86
CA SER A 87 -1.69 17.66 -3.95
C SER A 87 -1.15 16.54 -4.85
N ARG A 88 -0.82 15.36 -4.29
CA ARG A 88 -0.33 14.21 -5.06
C ARG A 88 -1.46 13.61 -5.90
N ASP A 89 -2.64 13.57 -5.31
CA ASP A 89 -3.82 13.05 -5.97
C ASP A 89 -4.26 13.92 -7.15
N VAL A 90 -4.08 15.25 -7.07
CA VAL A 90 -4.32 16.15 -8.21
C VAL A 90 -3.39 15.82 -9.38
N ILE A 91 -2.10 15.58 -9.12
CA ILE A 91 -1.12 15.20 -10.16
C ILE A 91 -1.53 13.87 -10.83
N LEU A 92 -2.07 12.92 -10.04
CA LEU A 92 -2.52 11.62 -10.54
C LEU A 92 -3.94 11.63 -11.14
N ASN A 93 -4.62 12.78 -11.14
CA ASN A 93 -6.03 12.92 -11.49
C ASN A 93 -6.96 12.00 -10.67
N ARG A 94 -6.60 11.73 -9.42
CA ARG A 94 -7.42 10.93 -8.48
C ARG A 94 -8.46 11.80 -7.76
N ASP A 95 -8.43 13.11 -7.95
CA ASP A 95 -9.40 14.09 -7.44
C ASP A 95 -10.77 14.02 -8.13
N SER A 96 -10.82 13.55 -9.38
CA SER A 96 -12.05 13.38 -10.14
C SER A 96 -12.84 12.11 -9.78
N THR A 97 -12.20 11.13 -9.12
CA THR A 97 -12.78 9.81 -8.81
C THR A 97 -12.70 9.49 -7.32
N MET A 98 -13.77 8.93 -6.75
CA MET A 98 -13.79 8.51 -5.34
C MET A 98 -13.62 6.99 -5.22
N SER A 99 -12.67 6.53 -4.42
CA SER A 99 -12.43 5.11 -4.14
C SER A 99 -12.84 4.74 -2.71
N PHE A 100 -13.01 3.44 -2.43
CA PHE A 100 -13.25 2.93 -1.07
C PHE A 100 -12.17 3.38 -0.08
N LYS A 101 -10.93 3.56 -0.55
CA LYS A 101 -9.81 4.10 0.27
C LYS A 101 -10.09 5.51 0.78
N ASP A 102 -10.87 6.32 0.05
CA ASP A 102 -11.20 7.69 0.42
C ASP A 102 -12.41 7.75 1.38
N VAL A 103 -13.27 6.74 1.36
CA VAL A 103 -14.43 6.63 2.28
C VAL A 103 -14.04 5.96 3.60
N LEU A 104 -13.25 4.90 3.52
CA LEU A 104 -12.81 4.07 4.65
C LEU A 104 -11.37 4.42 5.07
N GLY A 105 -11.03 5.71 5.12
CA GLY A 105 -9.66 6.19 5.34
C GLY A 105 -8.94 5.55 6.53
N GLN A 106 -7.62 5.75 6.59
CA GLN A 106 -6.79 5.08 7.60
C GLN A 106 -7.25 5.48 9.01
N PRO A 107 -7.37 4.52 9.95
CA PRO A 107 -7.78 4.82 11.32
C PRO A 107 -6.80 5.78 12.02
N GLU A 108 -5.53 5.77 11.59
CA GLU A 108 -4.46 6.66 12.08
C GLU A 108 -4.75 8.15 11.79
N ASN A 109 -5.54 8.45 10.75
CA ASN A 109 -5.89 9.81 10.33
C ASN A 109 -7.33 10.18 10.72
N SER A 110 -7.99 9.41 11.58
CA SER A 110 -9.40 9.64 11.88
C SER A 110 -9.63 10.96 12.65
N GLU A 111 -10.48 11.82 12.09
CA GLU A 111 -10.98 13.05 12.72
C GLU A 111 -11.75 12.81 14.03
N ARG A 112 -12.14 11.56 14.34
CA ARG A 112 -12.96 11.22 15.51
C ARG A 112 -12.33 11.60 16.85
N GLY A 113 -11.02 11.86 16.90
CA GLY A 113 -10.31 12.35 18.09
C GLY A 113 -10.06 13.87 18.13
N VAL A 114 -10.44 14.61 17.08
CA VAL A 114 -10.19 16.06 16.95
C VAL A 114 -11.33 16.83 17.59
N THR A 115 -11.13 17.30 18.82
CA THR A 115 -12.16 18.05 19.56
C THR A 115 -12.32 19.49 19.05
N LEU A 116 -11.21 20.13 18.65
CA LEU A 116 -11.18 21.51 18.17
C LEU A 116 -10.17 21.67 17.03
N PRO A 117 -10.60 22.02 15.80
CA PRO A 117 -9.70 22.11 14.66
C PRO A 117 -8.65 23.24 14.82
N HIS A 118 -9.00 24.34 15.49
CA HIS A 118 -8.08 25.46 15.71
C HIS A 118 -6.90 25.07 16.61
N ALA A 119 -7.13 24.33 17.69
CA ALA A 119 -6.08 23.92 18.63
C ALA A 119 -5.01 23.03 17.97
N ILE A 120 -5.42 22.20 17.00
CA ILE A 120 -4.49 21.36 16.23
C ILE A 120 -3.65 22.23 15.28
N LEU A 121 -4.28 23.18 14.60
CA LEU A 121 -3.58 24.11 13.72
C LEU A 121 -2.59 24.98 14.51
N GLU A 122 -3.01 25.53 15.64
CA GLU A 122 -2.17 26.36 16.51
C GLU A 122 -0.94 25.59 17.00
N LYS A 123 -1.10 24.33 17.42
CA LYS A 123 0.02 23.44 17.78
C LYS A 123 0.96 23.17 16.59
N GLN A 124 0.43 22.95 15.39
CA GLN A 124 1.25 22.70 14.20
C GLN A 124 2.01 23.95 13.75
N PHE A 125 1.42 25.14 13.90
CA PHE A 125 2.04 26.42 13.57
C PHE A 125 2.88 27.02 14.71
N GLY A 126 2.92 26.36 15.88
CA GLY A 126 3.71 26.82 17.04
C GLY A 126 3.16 28.09 17.70
N LEU A 127 1.84 28.30 17.62
CA LEU A 127 1.15 29.46 18.19
C LEU A 127 0.65 29.22 19.63
N LEU A 128 0.46 27.95 20.01
CA LEU A 128 0.08 27.47 21.35
C LEU A 128 1.02 26.37 21.83
#